data_AF-A0A9P0JZG3-F1
#
_entry.id   AF-A0A9P0JZG3-F1
#
_cell.length_a   1.000
_cell.length_b   1.000
_cell.length_c   1.000
_cell.angle_alpha   90.00
_cell.angle_beta   90.00
_cell.angle_gamma   90.00
#
_symmetry.space_group_name_H-M   'P 1'
#
loop_
_entity.id
_entity.type
_entity.pdbx_description
1 polymer ?
#
loop_
_entity_poly.entity_id
_entity_poly.type
_entity_poly.pdbx_seq_one_letter_code
_entity_poly.pdbx_strand_id
1 'polypeptide(L)'
;MRFENWTLPPHPLARVMESPHLIGWNVPPEELKYIQEHWLVYPEPDKSLHLLLGLVYIFFFIMSIVGNGVVIWIFSTAKSLRTASNMFVVNLAFCDFMMMSKAPIFIYNSFHGGFALGILGCRIFATMGTLSGIGQGMTNACIAYDRFTTITRPFDGKVSRTKALIMIFFVWAYTIPWAVMPLLEVWGRYGPGILIVEPALLYITSENSIK
;
A
#
# COMPACT_ATOMS: atom_id res chain seq x y z
N MET A 1 -60.42 -30.10 -20.43
CA MET A 1 -59.27 -29.49 -21.14
C MET A 1 -58.88 -28.24 -20.36
N ARG A 2 -57.77 -28.30 -19.60
CA ARG A 2 -57.23 -27.18 -18.84
C ARG A 2 -55.98 -26.73 -19.60
N PHE A 3 -56.01 -25.53 -20.17
CA PHE A 3 -54.88 -24.98 -20.89
C PHE A 3 -53.77 -24.66 -19.89
N GLU A 4 -52.60 -25.29 -20.04
CA GLU A 4 -51.39 -24.91 -19.30
C GLU A 4 -50.88 -23.58 -19.86
N ASN A 5 -50.73 -22.58 -18.98
CA ASN A 5 -50.20 -21.27 -19.31
C ASN A 5 -48.67 -21.37 -19.47
N TRP A 6 -48.21 -21.34 -20.73
CA TRP A 6 -46.80 -21.43 -21.13
C TRP A 6 -45.94 -20.19 -20.81
N THR A 7 -46.47 -19.20 -20.11
CA THR A 7 -45.74 -17.97 -19.74
C THR A 7 -45.09 -18.03 -18.36
N LEU A 8 -45.23 -19.14 -17.63
CA LEU A 8 -44.58 -19.32 -16.33
C LEU A 8 -43.36 -20.24 -16.47
N PRO A 9 -42.15 -19.80 -16.06
CA PRO A 9 -41.01 -20.69 -16.00
C PRO A 9 -41.29 -21.81 -14.96
N PRO A 10 -40.94 -23.09 -15.25
CA PRO A 10 -41.31 -24.25 -14.43
C PRO A 10 -40.52 -24.38 -13.11
N HIS A 11 -39.73 -23.36 -12.76
CA HIS A 11 -38.97 -23.32 -11.52
C HIS A 11 -39.22 -21.96 -10.85
N PRO A 12 -39.64 -21.92 -9.58
CA PRO A 12 -39.44 -20.69 -8.81
C PRO A 12 -37.94 -20.41 -8.84
N LEU A 13 -37.53 -19.32 -9.50
CA LEU A 13 -36.21 -18.72 -9.34
C LEU A 13 -36.14 -18.12 -7.94
N ALA A 14 -36.22 -18.97 -6.92
CA ALA A 14 -35.65 -18.68 -5.62
C ALA A 14 -34.13 -18.85 -5.76
N ARG A 15 -33.52 -18.01 -6.61
CA ARG A 15 -32.13 -17.66 -6.40
C ARG A 15 -32.15 -16.89 -5.09
N VAL A 16 -31.62 -17.53 -4.06
CA VAL A 16 -31.11 -16.95 -2.82
C VAL A 16 -30.36 -15.66 -3.15
N MET A 17 -31.08 -14.55 -3.25
CA MET A 17 -30.52 -13.22 -3.39
C MET A 17 -30.92 -12.50 -2.12
N GLU A 18 -30.20 -12.77 -1.03
CA GLU A 18 -29.91 -11.68 -0.09
C GLU A 18 -29.46 -10.50 -0.94
N SER A 19 -30.05 -9.33 -0.71
CA SER A 19 -29.65 -8.11 -1.41
C SER A 19 -28.13 -7.99 -1.31
N PRO A 20 -27.41 -7.72 -2.41
CA PRO A 20 -25.96 -7.68 -2.38
C PRO A 20 -25.54 -6.69 -1.30
N HIS A 21 -24.80 -7.19 -0.31
CA HIS A 21 -24.28 -6.34 0.75
C HIS A 21 -23.43 -5.25 0.10
N LEU A 22 -23.68 -3.99 0.45
CA LEU A 22 -22.92 -2.85 -0.06
C LEU A 22 -21.61 -2.70 0.72
N ILE A 23 -20.61 -2.08 0.10
CA ILE A 23 -19.39 -1.68 0.79
C ILE A 23 -19.74 -0.90 2.06
N GLY A 24 -19.18 -1.32 3.20
CA GLY A 24 -19.41 -0.69 4.50
C GLY A 24 -20.57 -1.28 5.32
N TRP A 25 -21.31 -2.28 4.83
CA TRP A 25 -22.43 -2.88 5.56
C TRP A 25 -22.06 -3.43 6.95
N ASN A 26 -20.84 -3.93 7.10
CA ASN A 26 -20.29 -4.52 8.33
C ASN A 26 -19.35 -3.56 9.08
N VAL A 27 -19.40 -2.25 8.78
CA VAL A 27 -18.54 -1.24 9.39
C VAL A 27 -19.36 -0.46 10.44
N PRO A 28 -18.81 -0.24 11.66
CA PRO A 28 -19.50 0.56 12.67
C PRO A 28 -19.80 1.99 12.20
N PRO A 29 -20.94 2.60 12.61
CA PRO A 29 -21.33 3.94 12.17
C PRO A 29 -20.28 5.03 12.44
N GLU A 30 -19.52 4.89 13.51
CA GLU A 30 -18.43 5.81 13.89
C GLU A 30 -17.25 5.79 12.92
N GLU A 31 -17.05 4.69 12.18
CA GLU A 31 -15.96 4.53 11.21
C GLU A 31 -16.40 4.78 9.76
N LEU A 32 -17.71 4.69 9.47
CA LEU A 32 -18.26 4.97 8.13
C LEU A 32 -17.88 6.37 7.62
N LYS A 33 -17.73 7.36 8.51
CA LYS A 33 -17.31 8.74 8.16
C LYS A 33 -15.94 8.84 7.48
N TYR A 34 -15.10 7.81 7.61
CA TYR A 34 -13.78 7.77 6.97
C TYR A 34 -13.82 7.13 5.57
N ILE A 35 -14.87 6.37 5.26
CA ILE A 35 -15.11 5.81 3.93
C ILE A 35 -15.75 6.90 3.06
N GLN A 36 -15.28 7.07 1.83
CA GLN A 36 -15.92 8.02 0.92
C GLN A 36 -17.31 7.52 0.51
N GLU A 37 -18.30 8.41 0.54
CA GLU A 37 -19.70 8.09 0.19
C GLU A 37 -19.83 7.45 -1.20
N HIS A 38 -18.98 7.87 -2.15
CA HIS A 38 -18.91 7.27 -3.48
C HIS A 38 -18.71 5.76 -3.47
N TRP A 39 -18.00 5.20 -2.49
CA TRP A 39 -17.76 3.75 -2.44
C TRP A 39 -18.94 2.97 -1.86
N LEU A 40 -19.77 3.61 -1.03
CA LEU A 40 -20.87 2.95 -0.31
C LEU A 40 -22.02 2.51 -1.22
N VAL A 41 -22.05 2.94 -2.48
CA VAL A 41 -23.07 2.53 -3.46
C VAL A 41 -22.71 1.25 -4.23
N TYR A 42 -21.46 0.78 -4.11
CA TYR A 42 -21.00 -0.42 -4.80
C TYR A 42 -21.22 -1.68 -3.95
N PRO A 43 -21.50 -2.83 -4.59
CA PRO A 43 -21.59 -4.10 -3.87
C PRO A 43 -20.23 -4.52 -3.31
N GLU A 44 -20.25 -5.25 -2.20
CA GLU A 44 -19.09 -5.93 -1.62
C GLU A 44 -18.42 -6.83 -2.69
N PRO A 45 -17.09 -6.74 -2.86
CA PRO A 45 -16.36 -7.66 -3.72
C PRO A 45 -16.50 -9.11 -3.26
N ASP A 46 -16.54 -10.05 -4.22
CA ASP A 46 -16.67 -11.47 -3.87
C ASP A 46 -15.55 -11.95 -2.93
N LYS A 47 -15.91 -12.79 -1.94
CA LYS A 47 -14.97 -13.32 -0.95
C LYS A 47 -13.76 -14.03 -1.58
N SER A 48 -13.93 -14.63 -2.76
CA SER A 48 -12.83 -15.25 -3.49
C SER A 48 -11.76 -14.24 -3.92
N LEU A 49 -12.13 -13.01 -4.25
CA LEU A 49 -11.19 -11.95 -4.59
C LEU A 49 -10.38 -11.52 -3.36
N HIS A 50 -11.05 -11.35 -2.22
CA HIS A 50 -10.39 -11.05 -0.96
C HIS A 50 -9.40 -12.15 -0.56
N LEU A 51 -9.81 -13.42 -0.69
CA LEU A 51 -8.92 -14.56 -0.44
C LEU A 51 -7.72 -14.59 -1.40
N LEU A 52 -7.96 -14.39 -2.70
CA LEU A 52 -6.90 -14.35 -3.71
C LEU A 52 -5.89 -13.25 -3.41
N LEU A 53 -6.35 -12.04 -3.10
CA LEU A 53 -5.50 -10.91 -2.72
C LEU A 53 -4.67 -11.22 -1.46
N GLY A 54 -5.30 -11.80 -0.44
CA GLY A 54 -4.61 -12.23 0.77
C GLY A 54 -3.49 -13.23 0.49
N LEU A 55 -3.76 -14.25 -0.33
CA LEU A 55 -2.77 -15.27 -0.72
C LEU A 55 -1.60 -14.68 -1.53
N VAL A 56 -1.89 -13.80 -2.48
CA VAL A 56 -0.86 -13.10 -3.28
C VAL A 56 0.03 -12.23 -2.37
N TYR A 57 -0.55 -11.50 -1.42
CA TYR A 57 0.21 -10.69 -0.48
C TYR A 57 1.05 -11.53 0.50
N ILE A 58 0.58 -12.70 0.92
CA ILE A 58 1.39 -13.64 1.71
C ILE A 58 2.63 -14.07 0.91
N PHE A 59 2.46 -14.41 -0.37
CA PHE A 59 3.58 -14.77 -1.24
C PHE A 59 4.59 -13.62 -1.37
N PHE A 60 4.13 -12.40 -1.68
CA PHE A 60 5.03 -11.24 -1.79
C PHE A 60 5.70 -10.87 -0.47
N PHE A 61 4.99 -11.03 0.65
CA PHE A 61 5.55 -10.80 1.98
C PHE A 61 6.74 -11.74 2.23
N ILE A 62 6.57 -13.05 2.02
CA ILE A 62 7.65 -14.04 2.22
C ILE A 62 8.83 -13.73 1.29
N MET A 63 8.56 -13.53 0.00
CA MET A 63 9.59 -13.26 -0.99
C MET A 63 10.38 -12.00 -0.67
N SER A 64 9.71 -10.92 -0.24
CA SER A 64 10.37 -9.67 0.10
C SER A 64 11.19 -9.77 1.39
N ILE A 65 10.65 -10.37 2.46
CA ILE A 65 11.38 -10.55 3.72
C ILE A 65 12.66 -11.35 3.50
N VAL A 66 12.57 -12.45 2.75
CA VAL A 66 13.74 -13.30 2.44
C VAL A 66 14.70 -12.57 1.50
N GLY A 67 14.21 -12.05 0.37
CA GLY A 67 15.04 -11.42 -0.65
C GLY A 67 15.76 -10.20 -0.15
N ASN A 68 15.04 -9.23 0.42
CA ASN A 68 15.63 -8.01 0.95
C ASN A 68 16.46 -8.29 2.21
N GLY A 69 16.11 -9.32 3.00
CA GLY A 69 16.90 -9.78 4.14
C GLY A 69 18.29 -10.24 3.76
N VAL A 70 18.38 -11.06 2.71
CA VAL A 70 19.64 -11.51 2.15
C VAL A 70 20.47 -10.32 1.62
N VAL A 71 19.83 -9.36 0.95
CA VAL A 71 20.51 -8.14 0.47
C VAL A 71 21.13 -7.37 1.65
N ILE A 72 20.34 -7.03 2.67
CA ILE A 72 20.85 -6.32 3.85
C ILE A 72 21.98 -7.10 4.51
N TRP A 73 21.83 -8.42 4.67
CA TRP A 73 22.83 -9.29 5.28
C TRP A 73 24.16 -9.26 4.54
N ILE A 74 24.15 -9.47 3.22
CA ILE A 74 25.35 -9.55 2.38
C ILE A 74 26.11 -8.23 2.40
N PHE A 75 25.42 -7.11 2.16
CA PHE A 75 26.04 -5.79 2.08
C PHE A 75 26.49 -5.26 3.45
N SER A 76 25.87 -5.71 4.55
CA SER A 76 26.30 -5.35 5.91
C SER A 76 27.50 -6.17 6.37
N THR A 77 27.58 -7.46 6.01
CA THR A 77 28.62 -8.37 6.52
C THR A 77 29.93 -8.28 5.73
N ALA A 78 29.85 -8.16 4.40
CA ALA A 78 31.04 -8.14 3.55
C ALA A 78 31.73 -6.76 3.56
N LYS A 79 32.91 -6.66 4.21
CA LYS A 79 33.68 -5.40 4.28
C LYS A 79 34.02 -4.83 2.90
N SER A 80 34.32 -5.68 1.92
CA SER A 80 34.63 -5.28 0.54
C SER A 80 33.45 -4.60 -0.17
N LEU A 81 32.22 -4.88 0.26
CA LEU A 81 31.00 -4.34 -0.33
C LEU A 81 30.49 -3.07 0.38
N ARG A 82 31.16 -2.56 1.41
CA ARG A 82 30.75 -1.33 2.10
C ARG A 82 31.13 -0.08 1.31
N THR A 83 30.56 0.12 0.12
CA THR A 83 30.81 1.29 -0.74
C THR A 83 29.62 2.26 -0.69
N ALA A 84 29.83 3.51 -1.10
CA ALA A 84 28.76 4.51 -1.13
C ALA A 84 27.55 4.07 -1.97
N SER A 85 27.79 3.51 -3.17
CA SER A 85 26.71 2.97 -4.02
C SER A 85 25.90 1.89 -3.32
N ASN A 86 26.57 1.03 -2.54
CA ASN A 86 25.91 -0.07 -1.84
C ASN A 86 25.12 0.41 -0.62
N MET A 87 25.39 1.61 -0.09
CA MET A 87 24.56 2.21 0.97
C MET A 87 23.17 2.57 0.44
N PHE A 88 23.06 3.01 -0.82
CA PHE A 88 21.75 3.23 -1.44
C PHE A 88 20.99 1.92 -1.65
N VAL A 89 21.68 0.84 -2.03
CA VAL A 89 21.08 -0.50 -2.16
C VAL A 89 20.55 -1.00 -0.82
N VAL A 90 21.30 -0.79 0.27
CA VAL A 90 20.83 -1.14 1.63
C VAL A 90 19.63 -0.29 2.04
N ASN A 91 19.62 1.02 1.74
CA ASN A 91 18.47 1.89 2.03
C ASN A 91 17.23 1.46 1.22
N LEU A 92 17.42 1.04 -0.04
CA LEU A 92 16.34 0.53 -0.89
C LEU A 92 15.74 -0.74 -0.28
N ALA A 93 16.59 -1.72 0.08
CA ALA A 93 16.16 -2.95 0.72
C ALA A 93 15.44 -2.70 2.06
N PHE A 94 15.88 -1.70 2.83
CA PHE A 94 15.19 -1.27 4.05
C PHE A 94 13.79 -0.70 3.76
N CYS A 95 13.65 0.10 2.68
CA CYS A 95 12.33 0.58 2.27
C CYS A 95 11.42 -0.56 1.81
N ASP A 96 11.94 -1.57 1.09
CA ASP A 96 11.16 -2.76 0.73
C ASP A 96 10.71 -3.58 1.94
N PHE A 97 11.55 -3.68 2.97
CA PHE A 97 11.18 -4.25 4.26
C PHE A 97 10.02 -3.49 4.92
N MET A 98 10.12 -2.16 4.95
CA MET A 98 9.05 -1.30 5.48
C MET A 98 7.75 -1.43 4.67
N MET A 99 7.86 -1.59 3.35
CA MET A 99 6.70 -1.79 2.47
C MET A 99 5.98 -3.12 2.73
N MET A 100 6.70 -4.14 3.19
CA MET A 100 6.13 -5.47 3.42
C MET A 100 5.78 -5.74 4.87
N SER A 101 6.35 -5.01 5.82
CA SER A 101 5.91 -5.09 7.22
C SER A 101 4.47 -4.58 7.45
N LYS A 102 3.90 -3.81 6.51
CA LYS A 102 2.45 -3.49 6.49
C LYS A 102 1.56 -4.62 5.91
N ALA A 103 2.14 -5.62 5.23
CA ALA A 103 1.36 -6.69 4.59
C ALA A 103 0.46 -7.48 5.54
N PRO A 104 0.85 -7.79 6.81
CA PRO A 104 -0.04 -8.47 7.75
C PRO A 104 -1.38 -7.75 7.99
N ILE A 105 -1.38 -6.41 8.00
CA ILE A 105 -2.61 -5.60 8.12
C ILE A 105 -3.54 -5.85 6.93
N PHE A 106 -2.98 -5.83 5.71
CA PHE A 106 -3.74 -6.10 4.49
C PHE A 106 -4.26 -7.53 4.41
N ILE A 107 -3.41 -8.50 4.79
CA ILE A 107 -3.78 -9.93 4.79
C ILE A 107 -4.92 -10.17 5.79
N TYR A 108 -4.83 -9.60 7.00
CA TYR A 108 -5.88 -9.70 8.00
C TYR A 108 -7.21 -9.10 7.52
N ASN A 109 -7.16 -7.88 6.96
CA ASN A 109 -8.32 -7.22 6.38
C ASN A 109 -8.93 -8.04 5.22
N SER A 110 -8.08 -8.66 4.40
CA SER A 110 -8.53 -9.50 3.29
C SER A 110 -9.28 -10.74 3.79
N PHE A 111 -8.77 -11.45 4.80
CA PHE A 111 -9.48 -12.63 5.34
C PHE A 111 -10.80 -12.30 6.05
N HIS A 112 -10.96 -11.07 6.53
CA HIS A 112 -12.19 -10.60 7.18
C HIS A 112 -13.13 -9.84 6.24
N GLY A 113 -12.86 -9.82 4.93
CA GLY A 113 -13.74 -9.20 3.93
C GLY A 113 -13.76 -7.67 3.97
N GLY A 114 -12.71 -7.01 4.47
CA GLY A 114 -12.61 -5.55 4.43
C GLY A 114 -11.92 -4.91 5.64
N PHE A 115 -12.48 -3.78 6.09
CA PHE A 115 -11.91 -2.85 7.08
C PHE A 115 -11.85 -3.38 8.53
N ALA A 116 -11.31 -4.58 8.75
CA ALA A 116 -11.40 -5.23 10.07
C ALA A 116 -10.54 -4.57 11.15
N LEU A 117 -9.37 -4.01 10.80
CA LEU A 117 -8.49 -3.30 11.74
C LEU A 117 -8.85 -1.81 11.94
N GLY A 118 -9.97 -1.38 11.35
CA GLY A 118 -10.48 -0.03 11.48
C GLY A 118 -9.53 1.06 10.96
N ILE A 119 -9.80 2.30 11.37
CA ILE A 119 -9.03 3.47 10.92
C ILE A 119 -7.58 3.46 11.40
N LEU A 120 -7.30 2.84 12.54
CA LEU A 120 -5.94 2.74 13.06
C LEU A 120 -5.04 1.90 12.14
N GLY A 121 -5.51 0.70 11.76
CA GLY A 121 -4.78 -0.16 10.82
C GLY A 121 -4.59 0.52 9.46
N CYS A 122 -5.62 1.24 9.00
CA CYS A 122 -5.57 2.03 7.78
C CYS A 122 -4.48 3.11 7.80
N ARG A 123 -4.45 3.93 8.86
CA ARG A 123 -3.43 5.00 9.02
C ARG A 123 -2.02 4.42 9.09
N ILE A 124 -1.80 3.34 9.84
CA ILE A 124 -0.49 2.69 9.93
C ILE A 124 -0.05 2.17 8.55
N PHE A 125 -0.92 1.42 7.87
CA PHE A 125 -0.62 0.85 6.56
C PHE A 125 -0.29 1.94 5.53
N ALA A 126 -1.10 3.01 5.47
CA ALA A 126 -0.91 4.09 4.53
C ALA A 126 0.35 4.92 4.83
N THR A 127 0.64 5.18 6.11
CA THR A 127 1.86 5.88 6.53
C THR A 127 3.11 5.10 6.13
N MET A 128 3.14 3.80 6.46
CA MET A 128 4.26 2.92 6.10
C MET A 128 4.44 2.82 4.58
N GLY A 129 3.33 2.67 3.83
CA GLY A 129 3.35 2.64 2.38
C GLY A 129 3.84 3.94 1.75
N THR A 130 3.46 5.09 2.31
CA THR A 130 3.92 6.42 1.85
C THR A 130 5.41 6.61 2.10
N LEU A 131 5.89 6.29 3.31
CA LEU A 131 7.31 6.37 3.66
C LEU A 131 8.16 5.46 2.77
N SER A 132 7.76 4.20 2.61
CA SER A 132 8.50 3.24 1.80
C SER A 132 8.46 3.60 0.31
N GLY A 133 7.30 3.96 -0.23
CA GLY A 133 7.13 4.24 -1.66
C GLY A 133 7.90 5.48 -2.11
N ILE A 134 7.74 6.60 -1.42
CA ILE A 134 8.51 7.83 -1.72
C ILE A 134 9.99 7.60 -1.42
N GLY A 135 10.31 6.89 -0.34
CA GLY A 135 11.69 6.56 0.04
C GLY A 135 12.41 5.76 -1.03
N GLN A 136 11.74 4.76 -1.62
CA GLN A 136 12.25 3.97 -2.75
C GLN A 136 12.46 4.84 -3.99
N GLY A 137 11.48 5.66 -4.37
CA GLY A 137 11.58 6.54 -5.53
C GLY A 137 12.77 7.49 -5.43
N MET A 138 12.93 8.14 -4.27
CA MET A 138 14.05 9.06 -4.00
C MET A 138 15.40 8.33 -3.91
N THR A 139 15.43 7.11 -3.36
CA THR A 139 16.63 6.27 -3.34
C THR A 139 17.06 5.85 -4.75
N ASN A 140 16.11 5.46 -5.60
CA ASN A 140 16.38 5.14 -7.01
C ASN A 140 16.93 6.34 -7.78
N ALA A 141 16.42 7.54 -7.51
CA ALA A 141 16.98 8.78 -8.07
C ALA A 141 18.44 8.99 -7.61
N CYS A 142 18.76 8.73 -6.33
CA CYS A 142 20.13 8.80 -5.83
C CYS A 142 21.06 7.77 -6.50
N ILE A 143 20.59 6.54 -6.73
CA ILE A 143 21.33 5.50 -7.44
C ILE A 143 21.59 5.92 -8.89
N ALA A 144 20.58 6.46 -9.58
CA ALA A 144 20.71 6.96 -10.94
C ALA A 144 21.75 8.09 -11.01
N TYR A 145 21.72 9.02 -10.06
CA TYR A 145 22.71 10.10 -9.96
C TYR A 145 24.13 9.60 -9.71
N ASP A 146 24.32 8.64 -8.80
CA ASP A 146 25.63 8.02 -8.53
C ASP A 146 26.20 7.35 -9.79
N ARG A 147 25.36 6.59 -10.52
CA ARG A 147 25.74 5.92 -11.77
C ARG A 147 26.06 6.90 -12.88
N PHE A 148 25.23 7.92 -13.05
CA PHE A 148 25.46 8.98 -14.02
C PHE A 148 26.80 9.70 -13.79
N THR A 149 27.07 10.10 -12.55
CA THR A 149 28.32 10.82 -12.19
C THR A 149 29.54 9.92 -12.39
N THR A 150 29.46 8.65 -11.98
CA THR A 150 30.56 7.69 -12.12
C THR A 150 30.92 7.42 -13.58
N ILE A 151 29.93 7.40 -14.48
CA ILE A 151 30.15 7.12 -15.91
C ILE A 151 30.63 8.36 -16.66
N THR A 152 30.00 9.52 -16.42
CA THR A 152 30.26 10.74 -17.19
C THR A 152 31.47 11.52 -16.70
N ARG A 153 31.86 11.37 -15.43
CA ARG A 153 32.97 12.11 -14.82
C ARG A 153 33.97 11.17 -14.16
N PRO A 154 34.74 10.38 -14.93
CA PRO A 154 35.64 9.37 -14.39
C PRO A 154 36.81 9.94 -13.55
N PHE A 155 37.16 11.22 -13.76
CA PHE A 155 38.20 11.92 -13.01
C PHE A 155 37.69 12.61 -11.73
N ASP A 156 36.39 12.90 -11.65
CA ASP A 156 35.73 13.31 -10.40
C ASP A 156 35.52 12.02 -9.60
N GLY A 157 36.35 11.78 -8.58
CA GLY A 157 36.32 10.53 -7.81
C GLY A 157 34.91 10.12 -7.34
N LYS A 158 34.74 8.81 -7.10
CA LYS A 158 33.46 8.20 -6.68
C LYS A 158 32.83 8.91 -5.48
N VAL A 159 31.51 8.88 -5.40
CA VAL A 159 30.76 9.42 -4.24
C VAL A 159 31.34 8.84 -2.94
N SER A 160 31.75 9.72 -2.04
CA SER A 160 32.25 9.32 -0.72
C SER A 160 31.11 8.78 0.16
N ARG A 161 31.43 7.92 1.14
CA ARG A 161 30.43 7.41 2.11
C ARG A 161 29.67 8.52 2.84
N THR A 162 30.37 9.60 3.22
CA THR A 162 29.75 10.75 3.91
C THR A 162 28.71 11.44 3.02
N LYS A 163 29.03 11.66 1.74
CA LYS A 163 28.06 12.22 0.77
C LYS A 163 26.84 11.31 0.61
N ALA A 164 27.04 10.00 0.52
CA ALA A 164 25.92 9.06 0.43
C ALA A 164 25.03 9.07 1.68
N LEU A 165 25.61 9.12 2.88
CA LEU A 165 24.84 9.27 4.13
C LEU A 165 24.03 10.56 4.16
N ILE A 166 24.60 11.68 3.73
CA ILE A 166 23.91 12.97 3.64
C ILE A 166 22.75 12.88 2.64
N MET A 167 22.96 12.26 1.47
CA MET A 167 21.89 12.04 0.49
C MET A 167 20.76 11.19 1.07
N ILE A 168 21.07 10.09 1.76
CA ILE A 168 20.06 9.25 2.44
C ILE A 168 19.32 10.05 3.51
N PHE A 169 20.01 10.88 4.29
CA PHE A 169 19.37 11.76 5.27
C PHE A 169 18.35 12.69 4.59
N PHE A 170 18.71 13.31 3.46
CA PHE A 170 17.78 14.14 2.69
C PHE A 170 16.60 13.36 2.11
N VAL A 171 16.80 12.10 1.70
CA VAL A 171 15.70 11.22 1.28
C VAL A 171 14.67 11.10 2.41
N TRP A 172 15.11 10.77 3.62
CA TRP A 172 14.20 10.63 4.77
C TRP A 172 13.60 11.95 5.24
N ALA A 173 14.40 13.02 5.25
CA ALA A 173 13.91 14.36 5.58
C ALA A 173 12.83 14.84 4.60
N TYR A 174 12.91 14.42 3.32
CA TYR A 174 11.89 14.70 2.32
C TYR A 174 10.66 13.79 2.48
N THR A 175 10.84 12.50 2.74
CA THR A 175 9.72 11.54 2.77
C THR A 175 8.83 11.67 4.00
N ILE A 176 9.41 11.99 5.16
CA ILE A 176 8.69 12.06 6.44
C ILE A 176 7.55 13.09 6.41
N PRO A 177 7.74 14.35 5.97
CA PRO A 177 6.66 15.32 5.87
C PRO A 177 5.48 14.81 5.05
N TRP A 178 5.72 14.16 3.91
CA TRP A 178 4.64 13.61 3.06
C TRP A 178 3.84 12.50 3.73
N ALA A 179 4.44 11.74 4.64
CA ALA A 179 3.73 10.74 5.42
C ALA A 179 3.04 11.31 6.67
N VAL A 180 3.64 12.32 7.31
CA VAL A 180 3.14 12.93 8.54
C VAL A 180 1.98 13.90 8.28
N MET A 181 2.03 14.68 7.20
CA MET A 181 0.98 15.68 6.90
C MET A 181 -0.42 15.06 6.77
N PRO A 182 -0.63 13.93 6.06
CA PRO A 182 -1.94 13.27 6.01
C PRO A 182 -2.29 12.52 7.30
N LEU A 183 -1.28 12.05 8.05
CA LEU A 183 -1.49 11.38 9.34
C LEU A 183 -2.04 12.34 10.40
N LEU A 184 -1.55 13.58 10.40
CA LEU A 184 -2.02 14.66 11.27
C LEU A 184 -3.23 15.43 10.71
N GLU A 185 -3.76 14.99 9.56
CA GLU A 185 -4.89 15.62 8.86
C GLU A 185 -4.66 17.12 8.53
N VAL A 186 -3.40 17.55 8.44
CA VAL A 186 -3.02 18.92 8.07
C VAL A 186 -3.19 19.13 6.57
N TRP A 187 -2.85 18.12 5.76
CA TRP A 187 -3.05 18.14 4.31
C TRP A 187 -3.46 16.75 3.80
N GLY A 188 -4.75 16.62 3.49
CA GLY A 188 -5.36 15.33 3.13
C GLY A 188 -5.55 14.44 4.36
N ARG A 189 -6.10 13.24 4.14
CA ARG A 189 -6.28 12.24 5.20
C ARG A 189 -6.07 10.84 4.65
N TYR A 190 -5.58 9.93 5.48
CA TYR A 190 -5.58 8.50 5.16
C TYR A 190 -6.95 7.91 5.39
N GLY A 191 -7.50 7.26 4.37
CA GLY A 191 -8.77 6.56 4.44
C GLY A 191 -8.75 5.26 3.63
N PRO A 192 -9.72 4.36 3.86
CA PRO A 192 -9.86 3.15 3.06
C PRO A 192 -10.06 3.51 1.58
N GLY A 193 -9.32 2.84 0.70
CA GLY A 193 -9.45 2.96 -0.75
C GLY A 193 -10.57 2.08 -1.32
N ILE A 194 -10.54 1.89 -2.65
CA ILE A 194 -11.64 1.32 -3.46
C ILE A 194 -12.11 -0.09 -3.04
N LEU A 195 -11.22 -0.94 -2.53
CA LEU A 195 -11.56 -2.30 -2.06
C LEU A 195 -11.68 -2.38 -0.52
N ILE A 196 -11.58 -1.25 0.18
CA ILE A 196 -11.53 -1.12 1.65
C ILE A 196 -10.34 -1.83 2.33
N VAL A 197 -9.70 -2.79 1.66
CA VAL A 197 -8.51 -3.51 2.12
C VAL A 197 -7.22 -2.73 1.93
N GLU A 198 -7.17 -1.84 0.93
CA GLU A 198 -6.02 -0.99 0.63
C GLU A 198 -6.34 0.47 0.96
N PRO A 199 -5.73 1.03 2.01
CA PRO A 199 -5.74 2.45 2.31
C PRO A 199 -5.17 3.31 1.19
N ALA A 200 -5.80 4.46 0.94
CA ALA A 200 -5.35 5.46 -0.01
C ALA A 200 -5.21 6.84 0.66
N LEU A 201 -4.39 7.70 0.06
CA LEU A 201 -4.38 9.11 0.40
C LEU A 201 -5.63 9.76 -0.22
N LEU A 202 -6.52 10.26 0.64
CA LEU A 202 -7.71 10.97 0.21
C LEU A 202 -7.47 12.47 0.29
N TYR A 203 -7.58 13.14 -0.85
CA TYR A 203 -7.64 14.60 -0.88
C TYR A 203 -9.01 15.06 -0.43
N ILE A 204 -9.05 16.20 0.27
CA ILE A 204 -10.29 16.84 0.68
C ILE A 204 -11.00 17.33 -0.59
N THR A 205 -11.84 16.49 -1.19
CA THR A 205 -12.90 16.99 -2.05
C THR A 205 -13.85 17.73 -1.12
N SER A 206 -13.85 19.07 -1.19
CA SER A 206 -14.83 19.87 -0.46
C SER A 206 -16.22 19.30 -0.70
N GLU A 207 -17.04 19.22 0.34
CA GLU A 207 -18.48 18.85 0.30
C GLU A 207 -19.34 19.71 -0.65
N ASN A 208 -18.74 20.60 -1.44
CA ASN A 208 -19.42 21.52 -2.36
C ASN A 208 -19.38 21.08 -3.84
N SER A 209 -18.83 19.92 -4.18
CA SER A 209 -18.73 19.47 -5.59
C SER A 209 -19.86 18.54 -6.03
N ILE A 210 -20.83 18.26 -5.16
CA ILE A 210 -22.02 17.47 -5.48
C ILE A 210 -23.25 18.26 -5.02
N LYS A 211 -23.59 19.31 -5.77
CA LYS A 211 -24.93 19.89 -5.83
C LYS A 211 -25.34 19.99 -7.28
#